data_AF-A0A3C1B4Q1-F1
#
_entry.id   AF-A0A3C1B4Q1-F1
#
_cell.length_a   1.000
_cell.length_b   1.000
_cell.length_c   1.000
_cell.angle_alpha   90.00
_cell.angle_beta   90.00
_cell.angle_gamma   90.00
#
_symmetry.space_group_name_H-M   'P 1'
#
loop_
_entity.id
_entity.type
_entity.pdbx_description
1 polymer ?
#
loop_
_entity_poly.entity_id
_entity_poly.type
_entity_poly.pdbx_seq_one_letter_code
_entity_poly.pdbx_strand_id
1 'polypeptide(L)'
;MLASRTLLETVCKHILDEKGVDYSKDDLCKLYRKTAEALDLVPSQHTEEAFKAILGGCYTIVQNLGSLRNKVSDAHGQGKHSVKPLPIHATLAVNLAGAMSTFLIKTWNAKIIDTP
;
A
#
# COMPACT_ATOMS: atom_id res chain seq x y z
N MET A 1 11.00 5.68 6.79
CA MET A 1 9.81 6.11 6.01
C MET A 1 9.93 5.86 4.52
N LEU A 2 11.02 6.29 3.84
CA LEU A 2 11.19 6.02 2.39
C LEU A 2 11.13 4.52 2.06
N ALA A 3 11.77 3.68 2.87
CA ALA A 3 11.74 2.23 2.73
C ALA A 3 10.31 1.64 2.77
N SER A 4 9.40 2.20 3.57
CA SER A 4 8.02 1.72 3.72
C SER A 4 7.22 1.87 2.42
N ARG A 5 7.32 3.04 1.79
CA ARG A 5 6.64 3.32 0.54
C ARG A 5 7.24 2.50 -0.60
N THR A 6 8.57 2.53 -0.74
CA THR A 6 9.25 1.82 -1.83
C THR A 6 8.98 0.33 -1.76
N LEU A 7 8.94 -0.27 -0.56
CA LEU A 7 8.58 -1.67 -0.39
C LEU A 7 7.20 -1.99 -0.96
N LEU A 8 6.17 -1.25 -0.53
CA LEU A 8 4.80 -1.43 -1.03
C LEU A 8 4.70 -1.19 -2.54
N GLU A 9 5.40 -0.17 -3.05
CA GLU A 9 5.42 0.16 -4.47
C GLU A 9 6.02 -1.00 -5.29
N THR A 10 7.17 -1.52 -4.86
CA THR A 10 7.84 -2.66 -5.51
C THR A 10 6.98 -3.92 -5.48
N VAL A 11 6.35 -4.23 -4.34
CA VAL A 11 5.49 -5.41 -4.22
C VAL A 11 4.26 -5.31 -5.11
N CYS A 12 3.60 -4.15 -5.16
CA CYS A 12 2.46 -3.94 -6.05
C CYS A 12 2.88 -4.09 -7.52
N LYS A 13 3.98 -3.46 -7.92
CA LYS A 13 4.51 -3.56 -9.30
C LYS A 13 4.83 -5.00 -9.68
N HIS A 14 5.53 -5.73 -8.81
CA HIS A 14 5.85 -7.14 -9.04
C HIS A 14 4.60 -7.99 -9.26
N ILE A 15 3.56 -7.84 -8.42
CA ILE A 15 2.30 -8.58 -8.59
C ILE A 15 1.59 -8.20 -9.89
N LEU A 16 1.61 -6.91 -10.27
CA LEU A 16 0.99 -6.43 -11.50
C LEU A 16 1.73 -6.92 -12.75
N ASP A 17 3.06 -6.94 -12.74
CA ASP A 17 3.90 -7.51 -13.81
C ASP A 17 3.55 -8.99 -14.04
N GLU A 18 3.49 -9.78 -12.97
CA GLU A 18 3.16 -11.20 -13.01
C GLU A 18 1.70 -11.46 -13.46
N LYS A 19 0.80 -10.50 -13.20
CA LYS A 19 -0.60 -10.55 -13.69
C LYS A 19 -0.78 -9.94 -15.09
N GLY A 20 0.28 -9.40 -15.70
CA GLY A 20 0.21 -8.73 -17.01
C GLY A 20 -0.63 -7.44 -17.01
N VAL A 21 -0.76 -6.77 -15.87
CA VAL A 21 -1.52 -5.53 -15.73
C VAL A 21 -0.60 -4.34 -15.87
N ASP A 22 -0.83 -3.52 -16.90
CA ASP A 22 -0.01 -2.34 -17.17
C ASP A 22 -0.18 -1.27 -16.08
N TYR A 23 0.95 -0.76 -15.58
CA TYR A 23 1.03 0.38 -14.69
C TYR A 23 2.04 1.39 -15.25
N SER A 24 1.54 2.57 -15.61
CA SER A 24 2.39 3.63 -16.16
C SER A 24 2.97 4.46 -15.00
N LYS A 25 2.65 5.76 -14.95
CA LYS A 25 3.05 6.68 -13.86
C LYS A 25 2.09 6.65 -12.68
N ASP A 26 1.58 5.47 -12.34
CA ASP A 26 0.62 5.34 -11.26
C ASP A 26 1.26 5.63 -9.90
N ASP A 27 0.55 6.39 -9.07
CA ASP A 27 0.95 6.60 -7.68
C ASP A 27 0.69 5.34 -6.84
N LEU A 28 1.19 5.34 -5.61
CA LEU A 28 1.06 4.20 -4.71
C LEU A 28 -0.40 3.79 -4.48
N CYS A 29 -1.34 4.74 -4.42
CA CYS A 29 -2.75 4.44 -4.23
C CYS A 29 -3.33 3.70 -5.43
N LYS A 30 -3.00 4.18 -6.64
CA LYS A 30 -3.42 3.55 -7.90
C LYS A 30 -2.82 2.16 -8.06
N LEU A 31 -1.53 2.00 -7.78
CA LEU A 31 -0.85 0.70 -7.80
C LEU A 31 -1.50 -0.28 -6.83
N TYR A 32 -1.76 0.14 -5.59
CA TYR A 32 -2.42 -0.70 -4.59
C TYR A 32 -3.83 -1.09 -5.04
N ARG A 33 -4.61 -0.15 -5.58
CA ARG A 33 -5.96 -0.42 -6.07
C ARG A 33 -5.95 -1.43 -7.21
N LYS A 34 -5.12 -1.22 -8.23
CA LYS A 34 -4.95 -2.17 -9.34
C LYS A 34 -4.51 -3.54 -8.85
N THR A 35 -3.61 -3.59 -7.87
CA THR A 35 -3.15 -4.86 -7.27
C THR A 35 -4.29 -5.56 -6.55
N ALA A 36 -5.10 -4.83 -5.79
CA ALA A 36 -6.27 -5.38 -5.10
C ALA A 36 -7.33 -5.90 -6.09
N GLU A 37 -7.56 -5.19 -7.19
CA GLU A 37 -8.44 -5.63 -8.28
C GLU A 37 -7.88 -6.87 -8.98
N ALA A 38 -6.59 -6.89 -9.31
CA ALA A 38 -5.92 -8.02 -9.98
C ALA A 38 -5.82 -9.28 -9.10
N LEU A 39 -5.78 -9.10 -7.78
CA LEU A 39 -5.85 -10.19 -6.81
C LEU A 39 -7.29 -10.57 -6.46
N ASP A 40 -8.30 -9.90 -7.02
CA ASP A 40 -9.71 -10.09 -6.66
C ASP A 40 -9.89 -10.08 -5.12
N LEU A 41 -9.19 -9.13 -4.49
CA LEU A 41 -9.37 -8.72 -3.10
C LEU A 41 -10.60 -7.81 -2.97
N VAL A 42 -11.23 -7.47 -4.10
CA VAL A 42 -12.48 -6.74 -4.11
C VAL A 42 -13.53 -7.65 -3.48
N PRO A 43 -14.16 -7.20 -2.39
CA PRO A 43 -15.05 -8.05 -1.63
C PRO A 43 -16.24 -8.47 -2.50
N SER A 44 -16.33 -9.76 -2.83
CA SER A 44 -17.54 -10.36 -3.42
C SER A 44 -18.73 -10.06 -2.49
N GLN A 45 -19.95 -10.07 -3.02
CA GLN A 45 -21.17 -9.75 -2.25
C GLN A 45 -21.36 -10.57 -0.95
N HIS A 46 -20.55 -11.62 -0.73
CA HIS A 46 -20.58 -12.53 0.42
C HIS A 46 -19.45 -12.36 1.44
N THR A 47 -18.58 -11.35 1.34
CA THR A 47 -17.52 -11.11 2.35
C THR A 47 -18.04 -10.28 3.53
N GLU A 48 -17.72 -10.74 4.74
CA GLU A 48 -18.07 -10.08 6.01
C GLU A 48 -17.71 -8.58 6.00
N GLU A 49 -18.62 -7.77 6.52
CA GLU A 49 -18.49 -6.30 6.59
C GLU A 49 -17.19 -5.85 7.29
N ALA A 50 -16.71 -6.65 8.26
CA ALA A 50 -15.45 -6.43 8.95
C ALA A 50 -14.24 -6.47 7.99
N PHE A 51 -14.21 -7.41 7.03
CA PHE A 51 -13.13 -7.48 6.05
C PHE A 51 -13.14 -6.30 5.09
N LYS A 52 -14.33 -5.85 4.68
CA LYS A 52 -14.47 -4.63 3.87
C LYS A 52 -13.91 -3.41 4.59
N ALA A 53 -14.22 -3.27 5.89
CA ALA A 53 -13.71 -2.19 6.72
C ALA A 53 -12.18 -2.24 6.87
N ILE A 54 -11.60 -3.43 7.08
CA ILE A 54 -10.15 -3.62 7.16
C ILE A 54 -9.47 -3.20 5.86
N LEU A 55 -9.97 -3.67 4.70
CA LEU A 55 -9.42 -3.34 3.39
C LEU A 55 -9.54 -1.84 3.06
N GLY A 56 -10.65 -1.21 3.44
CA GLY A 56 -10.81 0.25 3.34
C GLY A 56 -9.83 1.01 4.24
N GLY A 57 -9.57 0.50 5.44
CA GLY A 57 -8.54 1.01 6.34
C GLY A 57 -7.14 0.92 5.74
N CYS A 58 -6.79 -0.22 5.12
CA CYS A 58 -5.52 -0.40 4.41
C CYS A 58 -5.34 0.62 3.27
N TYR A 59 -6.39 0.89 2.50
CA TYR A 59 -6.36 1.92 1.46
C TYR A 59 -6.05 3.31 2.06
N THR A 60 -6.70 3.66 3.17
CA THR A 60 -6.47 4.92 3.88
C THR A 60 -5.04 5.04 4.40
N ILE A 61 -4.47 3.94 4.91
CA ILE A 61 -3.06 3.91 5.36
C ILE A 61 -2.12 4.15 4.18
N VAL A 62 -2.32 3.46 3.05
CA VAL A 62 -1.50 3.63 1.83
C VAL A 62 -1.57 5.07 1.31
N GLN A 63 -2.76 5.65 1.28
CA GLN A 63 -2.96 7.04 0.88
C GLN A 63 -2.19 8.01 1.78
N ASN A 64 -2.30 7.84 3.09
CA ASN A 64 -1.62 8.69 4.05
C ASN A 64 -0.09 8.51 4.00
N LEU A 65 0.40 7.28 3.84
CA LEU A 65 1.82 6.99 3.61
C LEU A 65 2.36 7.67 2.35
N GLY A 66 1.60 7.64 1.25
CA GLY A 66 1.93 8.36 0.01
C GLY A 66 2.01 9.88 0.22
N SER A 67 1.05 10.44 0.96
CA SER A 67 0.98 11.87 1.27
C SER A 67 2.10 12.36 2.20
N LEU A 68 2.59 11.47 3.09
CA LEU A 68 3.57 11.81 4.11
C LEU A 68 4.92 12.20 3.49
N ARG A 69 5.29 11.59 2.36
CA ARG A 69 6.47 12.00 1.59
C ARG A 69 6.33 13.43 1.07
N ASN A 70 5.15 13.78 0.54
CA ASN A 70 4.92 15.10 -0.05
C ASN A 70 4.97 16.20 1.02
N LYS A 71 4.38 15.96 2.20
CA LYS A 71 4.42 16.91 3.33
C LYS A 71 5.80 17.07 3.96
N VAL A 72 6.60 16.01 4.01
CA VAL A 72 7.99 16.08 4.54
C VAL A 72 8.95 16.67 3.50
N SER A 73 8.72 16.46 2.19
CA SER A 73 9.50 17.10 1.12
C SER A 73 9.18 18.59 0.94
N ASP A 74 7.94 19.03 1.11
CA ASP A 74 7.54 20.45 1.08
C ASP A 74 7.98 21.26 2.30
N ALA A 75 8.66 20.62 3.25
CA ALA A 75 9.22 21.28 4.44
C ALA A 75 10.33 22.30 4.13
N HIS A 76 10.71 22.49 2.86
CA HIS A 76 11.58 23.62 2.45
C HIS A 76 10.85 24.98 2.41
N GLY A 77 9.52 25.03 2.55
CA GLY A 77 8.73 26.27 2.47
C GLY A 77 7.77 26.58 3.63
N GLN A 78 7.63 25.69 4.62
CA GLN A 78 6.70 25.89 5.74
C GLN A 78 7.43 26.57 6.91
N GLY A 79 6.96 27.74 7.33
CA GLY A 79 7.52 28.54 8.44
C GLY A 79 7.55 27.81 9.79
N LYS A 80 7.88 28.58 10.85
CA LYS A 80 8.27 28.25 12.26
C LYS A 80 7.72 26.99 12.99
N HIS A 81 6.79 26.21 12.44
CA HIS A 81 6.22 25.00 13.03
C HIS A 81 6.30 23.79 12.08
N SER A 82 7.52 23.37 11.73
CA SER A 82 7.72 22.07 11.08
C SER A 82 7.58 20.96 12.12
N VAL A 83 6.52 20.15 12.03
CA VAL A 83 6.35 18.95 12.86
C VAL A 83 7.40 17.94 12.41
N LYS A 84 8.52 17.86 13.14
CA LYS A 84 9.54 16.83 12.89
C LYS A 84 8.95 15.45 13.24
N PRO A 85 8.88 14.51 12.28
CA PRO A 85 8.46 13.15 12.59
C PRO A 85 9.42 12.52 13.59
N LEU A 86 8.93 12.10 14.75
CA LEU A 86 9.68 11.28 15.69
C LEU A 86 10.05 9.92 15.06
N PRO A 87 11.20 9.32 15.43
CA PRO A 87 11.62 8.01 14.93
C PRO A 87 10.54 6.91 15.05
N ILE A 88 9.72 6.96 16.10
CA ILE A 88 8.64 5.99 16.33
C ILE A 88 7.56 6.01 15.24
N HIS A 89 7.26 7.17 14.64
CA HIS A 89 6.31 7.25 13.54
C HIS A 89 6.87 6.60 12.27
N ALA A 90 8.18 6.65 12.08
CA ALA A 90 8.83 5.95 10.98
C ALA A 90 8.79 4.43 11.18
N THR A 91 8.98 3.96 12.42
CA THR A 91 8.84 2.54 12.78
C THR A 91 7.42 2.03 12.52
N LEU A 92 6.39 2.77 12.95
CA LEU A 92 4.99 2.42 12.69
C LEU A 92 4.72 2.30 11.18
N ALA A 93 5.18 3.28 10.39
CA ALA A 93 5.01 3.27 8.94
C ALA A 93 5.69 2.07 8.26
N VAL A 94 6.90 1.68 8.70
CA VAL A 94 7.61 0.50 8.21
C VAL A 94 6.85 -0.78 8.57
N ASN A 95 6.39 -0.92 9.81
CA ASN A 95 5.67 -2.12 10.26
C ASN A 95 4.36 -2.30 9.50
N LEU A 96 3.58 -1.23 9.31
CA LEU A 96 2.35 -1.26 8.52
C LEU A 96 2.63 -1.66 7.07
N ALA A 97 3.64 -1.07 6.44
CA ALA A 97 4.01 -1.42 5.07
C ALA A 97 4.48 -2.87 4.94
N GLY A 98 5.24 -3.38 5.92
CA GLY A 98 5.70 -4.77 5.95
C GLY A 98 4.56 -5.77 6.11
N ALA A 99 3.62 -5.49 7.02
CA ALA A 99 2.44 -6.33 7.22
C ALA A 99 1.57 -6.39 5.95
N MET A 100 1.31 -5.22 5.33
CA MET A 100 0.53 -5.15 4.08
C MET A 100 1.21 -5.86 2.92
N SER A 101 2.53 -5.67 2.76
CA SER A 101 3.31 -6.34 1.72
C SER A 101 3.26 -7.87 1.88
N THR A 102 3.41 -8.34 3.11
CA THR A 102 3.32 -9.77 3.44
C THR A 102 1.94 -10.33 3.11
N PHE A 103 0.87 -9.61 3.45
CA PHE A 103 -0.50 -9.99 3.12
C PHE A 103 -0.73 -10.10 1.61
N LEU A 104 -0.28 -9.11 0.83
CA LEU A 104 -0.42 -9.11 -0.63
C LEU A 104 0.31 -10.29 -1.27
N ILE A 105 1.56 -10.55 -0.88
CA ILE A 105 2.36 -11.68 -1.39
C ILE A 105 1.72 -13.02 -1.01
N LYS A 106 1.30 -13.19 0.24
CA LYS A 106 0.63 -14.43 0.68
C LYS A 106 -0.68 -14.66 -0.09
N THR A 107 -1.47 -13.61 -0.32
CA THR A 107 -2.69 -13.70 -1.13
C THR A 107 -2.38 -14.10 -2.57
N TRP A 108 -1.37 -13.49 -3.18
CA TRP A 108 -0.93 -13.81 -4.54
C TRP A 108 -0.46 -15.27 -4.66
N ASN A 109 0.40 -15.72 -3.75
CA ASN A 109 0.88 -17.11 -3.70
C ASN A 109 -0.27 -18.10 -3.53
N ALA A 110 -1.22 -17.82 -2.63
CA ALA A 110 -2.39 -18.68 -2.43
C ALA A 110 -3.20 -18.83 -3.73
N LYS A 111 -3.36 -17.75 -4.50
CA LYS A 111 -4.06 -17.79 -5.80
C LYS A 111 -3.27 -18.49 -6.91
N ILE A 112 -1.94 -18.41 -6.92
CA ILE A 112 -1.11 -19.18 -7.87
C ILE A 112 -1.27 -20.68 -7.62
N ILE A 113 -1.24 -21.09 -6.35
CA ILE A 113 -1.34 -22.51 -5.96
C ILE A 113 -2.73 -23.07 -6.27
N ASP A 114 -3.78 -22.23 -6.28
CA ASP A 114 -5.16 -22.61 -6.57
C ASP A 114 -5.51 -22.58 -8.07
N THR A 115 -4.55 -22.29 -8.95
CA THR A 115 -4.74 -22.38 -10.40
C THR A 115 -4.28 -23.78 -10.87
N PRO A 116 -5.17 -24.65 -11.39
CA PRO A 116 -4.84 -26.03 -11.78
C PRO A 116 -3.92 -26.15 -13.00
#